data_AF-A0A2W0ASU9-F1
#
_entry.id   AF-A0A2W0ASU9-F1
#
_cell.length_a   1.000
_cell.length_b   1.000
_cell.length_c   1.000
_cell.angle_alpha   90.00
_cell.angle_beta   90.00
_cell.angle_gamma   90.00
#
_symmetry.space_group_name_H-M   'P 1'
#
loop_
_entity.id
_entity.type
_entity.pdbx_description
1 polymer ?
#
loop_
_entity_poly.entity_id
_entity_poly.type
_entity_poly.pdbx_seq_one_letter_code
_entity_poly.pdbx_strand_id
1 'polypeptide(L)' 'MPAGHHVPGVNVTVALEARIGADGLLKNTMVSQTGGKDFDKAALDAVRMWHFKPSLCDGVPVEMNISIETNFRSSQ' A
#
# COMPACT_ATOMS: atom_id res chain seq x y z
N MET A 1 38.03 13.21 -9.93
CA MET A 1 37.27 11.96 -10.07
C MET A 1 35.78 12.32 -9.95
N PRO A 2 34.96 12.27 -11.01
CA PRO A 2 33.52 12.50 -10.89
C PRO A 2 32.81 11.21 -10.44
N ALA A 3 32.09 11.27 -9.31
CA ALA A 3 31.22 10.18 -8.86
C ALA A 3 30.02 10.08 -9.81
N GLY A 4 29.74 8.84 -10.25
CA GLY A 4 28.74 8.54 -11.27
C GLY A 4 27.35 9.07 -10.93
N HIS A 5 26.72 9.68 -11.92
CA HIS A 5 25.29 9.91 -11.92
C HIS A 5 24.61 8.53 -11.99
N HIS A 6 24.13 8.03 -10.84
CA HIS A 6 23.08 7.01 -10.88
C HIS A 6 21.88 7.67 -11.56
N VAL A 7 21.53 7.18 -12.74
CA VAL A 7 20.22 7.44 -13.33
C VAL A 7 19.18 6.99 -12.30
N PRO A 8 18.31 7.88 -11.78
CA PRO A 8 17.20 7.40 -10.98
C PRO A 8 16.34 6.57 -11.92
N GLY A 9 16.39 5.24 -11.75
CA GLY A 9 15.33 4.40 -12.28
C GLY A 9 14.01 5.01 -11.81
N VAL A 10 13.06 5.19 -12.73
CA VAL A 10 11.74 5.69 -12.37
C VAL A 10 11.11 4.65 -11.45
N ASN A 11 11.27 4.85 -10.15
CA ASN A 11 10.66 4.05 -9.11
C ASN A 11 9.31 4.70 -8.84
N VAL A 12 8.24 4.06 -9.32
CA VAL A 12 6.89 4.52 -9.06
C VAL A 12 6.47 3.91 -7.73
N THR A 13 6.42 4.73 -6.69
CA THR A 13 5.92 4.30 -5.37
C THR A 13 4.45 4.67 -5.24
N VAL A 14 3.60 3.69 -4.94
CA VAL A 14 2.20 3.89 -4.59
C VAL A 14 2.03 3.57 -3.12
N ALA A 15 1.61 4.53 -2.31
CA ALA A 15 1.28 4.31 -0.90
C ALA A 15 -0.24 4.35 -0.73
N LEU A 16 -0.81 3.29 -0.17
CA LEU A 16 -2.21 3.20 0.18
C LEU A 16 -2.36 3.09 1.68
N GLU A 17 -3.22 3.91 2.25
CA GLU A 17 -3.63 3.78 3.63
C GLU A 17 -4.98 3.06 3.67
N ALA A 18 -5.10 2.08 4.54
CA ALA A 18 -6.34 1.38 4.77
C ALA A 18 -6.52 1.11 6.25
N ARG A 19 -7.75 0.90 6.69
CA ARG A 19 -8.07 0.54 8.07
C ARG A 19 -8.62 -0.87 8.08
N ILE A 20 -7.95 -1.80 8.73
CA ILE A 20 -8.52 -3.12 9.01
C ILE A 20 -9.54 -2.93 10.12
N GLY A 21 -10.81 -3.20 9.81
CA GLY A 21 -11.87 -3.19 10.81
C GLY A 21 -11.81 -4.41 11.73
N ALA A 22 -12.58 -4.37 12.81
CA ALA A 22 -12.72 -5.48 13.74
C ALA A 22 -13.14 -6.81 13.08
N ASP A 23 -13.83 -6.74 11.94
CA ASP A 23 -14.25 -7.90 11.15
C ASP A 23 -13.13 -8.52 10.28
N GLY A 24 -11.93 -7.91 10.24
CA GLY A 24 -10.84 -8.31 9.34
C GLY A 24 -10.94 -7.73 7.92
N LEU A 25 -11.99 -6.94 7.65
CA LEU A 25 -12.22 -6.28 6.38
C LEU A 25 -11.48 -4.95 6.32
N LEU A 26 -10.83 -4.65 5.18
CA LEU A 26 -10.33 -3.31 4.91
C LEU A 26 -11.49 -2.34 4.71
N LYS A 27 -11.49 -1.29 5.51
CA LYS A 27 -12.35 -0.11 5.44
C LYS A 27 -11.47 1.11 5.21
N ASN A 28 -12.05 2.20 4.73
CA ASN A 28 -11.33 3.47 4.54
C ASN A 28 -10.02 3.34 3.73
N THR A 29 -10.04 2.57 2.63
CA THR A 29 -8.91 2.52 1.69
C THR A 29 -8.78 3.85 0.97
N MET A 30 -7.66 4.52 1.12
CA MET A 30 -7.33 5.79 0.50
C MET A 30 -5.92 5.72 -0.09
N VAL A 31 -5.73 6.30 -1.27
CA VAL A 31 -4.39 6.43 -1.87
C VAL A 31 -3.73 7.65 -1.25
N SER A 32 -2.66 7.42 -0.49
CA SER A 32 -1.87 8.47 0.17
C SER A 32 -0.79 9.00 -0.77
N GLN A 33 -0.21 8.13 -1.61
CA GLN A 33 0.73 8.49 -2.66
C GLN A 33 0.33 7.80 -3.96
N THR A 34 0.03 8.60 -4.98
CA THR A 34 -0.33 8.11 -6.32
C THR A 34 0.91 7.89 -7.17
N GLY A 35 1.00 6.73 -7.81
CA GLY A 35 2.04 6.40 -8.79
C GLY A 35 1.57 6.51 -10.24
N GLY A 36 0.30 6.83 -10.45
CA GLY A 36 -0.37 6.83 -11.75
C GLY A 36 -1.66 6.00 -11.71
N LYS A 37 -2.69 6.47 -12.43
CA LYS A 37 -4.05 5.92 -12.36
C LYS A 37 -4.12 4.40 -12.52
N ASP A 38 -3.33 3.82 -13.42
CA ASP A 38 -3.30 2.37 -13.64
C ASP A 38 -2.70 1.62 -12.45
N PHE A 39 -1.62 2.13 -11.85
CA PHE A 39 -0.99 1.56 -10.67
C PHE A 39 -1.86 1.70 -9.42
N ASP A 40 -2.50 2.86 -9.24
CA ASP A 40 -3.41 3.09 -8.12
C ASP A 40 -4.59 2.13 -8.16
N LYS A 41 -5.17 1.93 -9.36
CA LYS A 41 -6.30 1.02 -9.56
C LYS A 41 -5.89 -0.44 -9.34
N ALA A 42 -4.73 -0.85 -9.87
CA ALA A 42 -4.19 -2.19 -9.66
C ALA A 42 -3.88 -2.45 -8.17
N ALA A 43 -3.30 -1.48 -7.48
CA ALA A 43 -3.02 -1.60 -6.06
C ALA A 43 -4.32 -1.66 -5.25
N LEU A 44 -5.31 -0.79 -5.51
CA LEU A 44 -6.62 -0.82 -4.88
C LEU A 44 -7.35 -2.17 -5.08
N ASP A 45 -7.28 -2.74 -6.28
CA ASP A 45 -7.87 -4.05 -6.56
C ASP A 45 -7.15 -5.16 -5.77
N ALA A 46 -5.82 -5.11 -5.70
CA ALA A 46 -5.02 -6.05 -4.92
C ALA A 46 -5.32 -5.99 -3.42
N VAL A 47 -5.35 -4.80 -2.79
CA VAL A 47 -5.71 -4.68 -1.36
C VAL A 47 -7.15 -5.08 -1.07
N ARG A 48 -8.08 -4.97 -2.04
CA ARG A 48 -9.46 -5.48 -1.88
C ARG A 48 -9.53 -7.01 -1.84
N MET A 49 -8.61 -7.69 -2.51
CA MET A 49 -8.52 -9.16 -2.48
C MET A 49 -7.82 -9.67 -1.23
N TRP A 50 -7.14 -8.82 -0.48
CA TRP A 50 -6.42 -9.22 0.72
C TRP A 50 -7.35 -9.37 1.91
N HIS A 51 -7.36 -10.58 2.48
CA HIS A 51 -8.07 -10.88 3.71
C HIS A 51 -7.12 -10.75 4.90
N PHE A 52 -7.20 -9.65 5.63
CA PHE A 52 -6.36 -9.43 6.80
C PHE A 52 -7.00 -10.05 8.05
N LYS A 53 -6.16 -10.52 8.96
CA LYS A 53 -6.62 -10.87 10.31
C LYS A 53 -6.67 -9.60 11.15
N PRO A 54 -7.82 -9.26 11.76
CA PRO A 54 -7.88 -8.14 12.69
C PRO A 54 -7.02 -8.48 13.90
N SER A 55 -6.31 -7.50 14.42
CA SER A 55 -5.60 -7.70 15.69
C SER A 55 -6.64 -7.74 16.79
N LEU A 56 -6.54 -8.76 17.64
CA LEU A 56 -7.32 -8.86 18.86
C LEU A 56 -6.51 -8.18 19.96
N CYS A 57 -6.98 -7.04 20.46
CA CYS A 57 -6.42 -6.41 21.65
C CYS A 57 -7.31 -6.83 22.83
N ASP A 58 -6.77 -7.55 23.80
CA ASP A 58 -7.53 -8.05 24.96
C ASP A 58 -8.74 -8.95 24.59
N GLY A 59 -8.66 -9.66 23.47
CA GLY A 59 -9.76 -10.48 22.95
C GLY A 59 -10.85 -9.68 22.21
N VAL A 60 -10.71 -8.34 22.14
CA VAL A 60 -11.59 -7.48 21.36
C VAL A 60 -10.92 -7.18 20.01
N PRO A 61 -11.60 -7.42 18.88
CA PRO A 61 -11.07 -7.05 17.59
C PRO A 61 -11.00 -5.53 17.48
N VAL A 62 -9.79 -5.01 17.29
CA VAL A 62 -9.53 -3.56 17.21
C VAL A 62 -9.31 -3.12 15.77
N GLU A 63 -9.79 -1.92 15.47
CA GLU A 63 -9.52 -1.28 14.20
C GLU A 63 -8.07 -0.82 14.15
N MET A 64 -7.36 -1.16 13.09
CA MET A 64 -5.95 -0.80 12.92
C MET A 64 -5.70 -0.19 11.55
N ASN A 65 -5.01 0.95 11.55
CA ASN A 65 -4.58 1.61 10.33
C ASN A 65 -3.30 0.95 9.82
N ILE A 66 -3.32 0.52 8.56
CA ILE A 66 -2.18 -0.03 7.85
C ILE A 66 -1.83 0.89 6.69
N SER A 67 -0.53 1.00 6.41
CA SER A 67 -0.02 1.64 5.21
C SER A 67 0.64 0.57 4.35
N ILE A 68 0.16 0.44 3.12
CA ILE A 68 0.66 -0.47 2.11
C ILE A 68 1.46 0.36 1.10
N GLU A 69 2.78 0.21 1.13
CA GLU A 69 3.66 0.83 0.14
C GLU A 69 4.01 -0.20 -0.94
N THR A 70 3.59 0.06 -2.17
CA THR A 70 3.89 -0.77 -3.33
C THR A 70 4.91 -0.04 -4.21
N ASN A 71 6.10 -0.61 -4.33
CA ASN A 71 7.15 -0.07 -5.19
C ASN A 71 7.12 -0.76 -6.55
N PHE A 72 6.74 -0.01 -7.59
CA PHE A 72 6.80 -0.46 -8.97
C PHE A 72 8.14 -0.06 -9.56
N ARG A 73 8.98 -1.07 -9.80
CA ARG A 73 10.25 -0.90 -10.49
C ARG A 73 10.08 -1.26 -11.96
N SER A 74 10.14 -0.26 -12.83
CA SER A 74 10.27 -0.51 -14.27
C SER A 74 11.71 -0.95 -14.54
N SER A 75 11.95 -2.25 -14.57
CA SER A 75 13.18 -2.80 -15.17
C SER A 75 13.01 -2.75 -16.69
N GLN A 76 13.37 -1.63 -17.31
CA GLN A 76 13.59 -1.59 -18.75
C GLN A 76 15.09 -1.53 -19.05
#